data_AF-A0AAW4KUX9-F1
#
_entry.id   AF-A0AAW4KUX9-F1
#
_cell.length_a   1.000
_cell.length_b   1.000
_cell.length_c   1.000
_cell.angle_alpha   90.00
_cell.angle_beta   90.00
_cell.angle_gamma   90.00
#
_symmetry.space_group_name_H-M   'P 1'
#
loop_
_entity.id
_entity.type
_entity.pdbx_description
1 polymer ?
#
loop_
_entity_poly.entity_id
_entity_poly.type
_entity_poly.pdbx_seq_one_letter_code
_entity_poly.pdbx_strand_id
1 'polypeptide(L)' 'VGVPFLVVEQRREFLGIKPYQRVSRVARYEHLLGMVSNNVLAKLAGVAPSRIADIRKSKGHNC' A
#
# COMPACT_ATOMS: atom_id res chain seq x y z
N VAL A 1 12.67 28.28 -4.60
CA VAL A 1 11.29 28.28 -5.17
C VAL A 1 10.32 27.93 -4.05
N GLY A 2 9.38 28.83 -3.73
CA GLY A 2 8.51 28.75 -2.54
C GLY A 2 7.04 28.94 -2.88
N VAL A 3 6.50 28.05 -3.72
CA VAL A 3 5.07 28.07 -4.05
C VAL A 3 4.30 27.51 -2.85
N PRO A 4 3.27 28.21 -2.34
CA PRO A 4 2.47 27.72 -1.23
C PRO A 4 1.79 26.39 -1.57
N PHE A 5 1.71 25.49 -0.58
CA PHE A 5 1.11 24.16 -0.73
C PHE A 5 -0.31 24.22 -1.31
N LEU A 6 -1.13 25.18 -0.86
CA LEU A 6 -2.50 25.39 -1.35
C LEU A 6 -2.57 25.67 -2.85
N VAL A 7 -1.60 26.41 -3.40
CA VAL A 7 -1.55 26.71 -4.83
C VAL A 7 -1.23 25.44 -5.63
N VAL A 8 -0.43 24.54 -5.08
CA VAL A 8 -0.15 23.23 -5.70
C VAL A 8 -1.39 22.34 -5.66
N GLU A 9 -2.12 22.29 -4.54
CA GLU A 9 -3.37 21.52 -4.45
C GLU A 9 -4.44 22.02 -5.41
N GLN A 10 -4.72 23.32 -5.45
CA GLN A 10 -5.70 23.90 -6.38
C GLN A 10 -5.37 23.58 -7.85
N ARG A 11 -4.09 23.65 -8.23
CA ARG A 11 -3.66 23.29 -9.58
C ARG A 11 -3.84 21.80 -9.86
N ARG A 12 -3.58 20.93 -8.89
CA ARG A 12 -3.80 19.48 -9.04
C ARG A 12 -5.28 19.16 -9.20
N GLU A 13 -6.15 19.78 -8.42
CA GLU A 13 -7.60 19.61 -8.53
C GLU A 13 -8.11 20.09 -9.88
N PHE A 14 -7.71 21.29 -10.30
CA PHE A 14 -8.07 21.85 -11.61
C PHE A 14 -7.63 20.93 -12.77
N LEU A 15 -6.46 20.32 -12.66
CA LEU A 15 -5.91 19.40 -13.67
C LEU A 15 -6.37 17.93 -13.48
N GLY A 16 -7.16 17.63 -12.45
CA GLY A 16 -7.59 16.26 -12.12
C GLY A 16 -6.45 15.31 -11.71
N ILE A 17 -5.30 15.84 -11.29
CA ILE A 17 -4.11 15.05 -10.94
C ILE A 17 -4.24 14.56 -9.51
N LYS A 18 -4.53 13.26 -9.36
CA LYS A 18 -4.60 12.63 -8.04
C LYS A 18 -3.28 12.78 -7.25
N PRO A 19 -3.35 13.00 -5.92
CA PRO A 19 -2.23 12.85 -5.00
C PRO A 19 -1.44 11.57 -5.25
N TYR A 20 -0.12 11.63 -5.08
CA TYR A 20 0.66 10.40 -5.03
C TYR A 20 0.19 9.61 -3.81
N GLN A 21 -0.36 8.43 -4.06
CA GLN A 21 -0.80 7.52 -3.01
C GLN A 21 0.25 6.43 -2.85
N ARG A 22 0.83 6.35 -1.66
CA ARG A 22 1.74 5.27 -1.32
C ARG A 22 0.94 3.97 -1.17
N VAL A 23 0.88 3.20 -2.24
CA VAL A 23 0.27 1.86 -2.23
C VAL A 23 1.24 0.85 -1.64
N SER A 24 0.73 -0.02 -0.76
CA SER A 24 1.55 -1.12 -0.24
C SER A 24 1.79 -2.14 -1.37
N ARG A 25 2.98 -2.73 -1.44
CA ARG A 25 3.24 -3.78 -2.46
C ARG A 25 2.39 -5.04 -2.23
N VAL A 26 1.94 -5.25 -0.99
CA VAL A 26 1.04 -6.33 -0.60
C VAL A 26 -0.39 -6.07 -1.09
N ALA A 27 -0.77 -4.81 -1.37
CA ALA A 27 -2.09 -4.46 -1.90
C ALA A 27 -2.45 -5.24 -3.16
N ARG A 28 -1.46 -5.50 -4.03
CA ARG A 28 -1.64 -6.28 -5.26
C ARG A 28 -2.00 -7.75 -5.00
N TYR A 29 -1.59 -8.28 -3.85
CA TYR A 29 -1.76 -9.69 -3.47
C TYR A 29 -2.72 -9.86 -2.29
N GLU A 30 -3.59 -8.87 -2.03
CA GLU A 30 -4.54 -8.97 -0.91
C GLU A 30 -5.46 -10.17 -1.03
N HIS A 31 -5.83 -10.55 -2.27
CA HIS A 31 -6.62 -11.74 -2.54
C HIS A 31 -5.93 -13.06 -2.12
N LEU A 32 -4.61 -13.05 -1.92
CA LEU A 32 -3.84 -14.22 -1.47
C LEU A 32 -3.63 -14.25 0.04
N LEU A 33 -3.97 -13.17 0.76
CA LEU A 33 -3.86 -13.11 2.22
C LEU A 33 -4.80 -14.16 2.84
N GLY A 34 -4.23 -15.10 3.59
CA GLY A 34 -4.98 -16.20 4.21
C GLY A 34 -5.15 -17.45 3.34
N MET A 35 -4.93 -17.36 2.02
CA MET A 35 -4.93 -18.52 1.12
C MET A 35 -3.55 -19.19 1.01
N VAL A 36 -2.49 -18.39 1.16
CA VAL A 36 -1.11 -18.83 0.95
C VAL A 36 -0.26 -18.54 2.18
N SER A 37 0.81 -19.31 2.39
CA SER A 37 1.77 -19.07 3.46
C SER A 37 2.45 -17.71 3.34
N ASN A 38 2.77 -17.11 4.49
CA ASN A 38 3.39 -15.79 4.55
C ASN A 38 4.74 -15.73 3.79
N ASN A 39 5.49 -16.83 3.76
CA ASN A 39 6.78 -16.91 3.06
C ASN A 39 6.64 -16.82 1.54
N VAL A 40 5.62 -17.45 0.96
CA VAL A 40 5.38 -17.38 -0.48
C VAL A 40 4.89 -15.98 -0.85
N LEU A 41 3.95 -15.45 -0.07
CA LEU A 41 3.43 -14.10 -0.27
C LEU A 41 4.54 -13.04 -0.12
N ALA A 42 5.50 -13.27 0.79
CA ALA A 42 6.67 -12.42 1.00
C ALA A 42 7.56 -12.37 -0.23
N LYS A 43 7.84 -13.53 -0.84
CA LYS A 43 8.62 -13.62 -2.07
C LYS A 43 7.91 -12.94 -3.24
N LEU A 44 6.60 -13.13 -3.39
CA LEU A 44 5.80 -12.52 -4.46
C LEU A 44 5.71 -10.99 -4.32
N ALA A 45 5.41 -10.51 -3.12
CA ALA A 45 5.33 -9.09 -2.83
C ALA A 45 6.72 -8.45 -2.59
N GLY A 46 7.80 -9.24 -2.58
CA GLY A 46 9.19 -8.89 -2.30
C GLY A 46 9.47 -8.38 -0.88
N VAL A 47 8.52 -8.49 0.05
CA VAL A 47 8.57 -7.88 1.39
C VAL A 47 9.08 -8.89 2.42
N ALA A 48 9.48 -8.44 3.61
CA ALA A 48 9.80 -9.34 4.70
C ALA A 48 8.57 -10.17 5.13
N PRO A 49 8.73 -11.45 5.50
CA PRO A 49 7.62 -12.29 5.99
C PRO A 49 6.95 -11.72 7.25
N SER A 50 7.71 -11.07 8.13
CA SER A 50 7.19 -10.38 9.32
C SER A 50 6.19 -9.28 8.95
N ARG A 51 6.47 -8.51 7.90
CA ARG A 51 5.57 -7.47 7.38
C ARG A 51 4.22 -8.03 6.96
N ILE A 52 4.20 -9.25 6.41
CA ILE A 52 2.96 -9.92 6.01
C ILE A 52 2.19 -10.43 7.21
N ALA A 53 2.88 -10.96 8.23
CA ALA A 53 2.24 -11.34 9.48
C ALA A 53 1.55 -10.14 10.15
N ASP A 54 2.22 -8.97 10.17
CA ASP A 54 1.64 -7.73 10.70
C ASP A 54 0.40 -7.30 9.91
N ILE A 55 0.46 -7.35 8.58
CA ILE A 55 -0.67 -7.00 7.70
C ILE A 55 -1.83 -7.97 7.92
N ARG A 56 -1.56 -9.26 8.03
CA ARG A 56 -2.55 -10.31 8.25
C ARG A 56 -3.26 -10.11 9.60
N LYS A 57 -2.49 -9.79 10.65
CA LYS A 57 -3.01 -9.41 11.97
C LYS A 57 -3.87 -8.15 11.91
N SER A 58 -3.43 -7.10 11.20
CA SER A 58 -4.18 -5.84 11.07
C SER A 58 -5.50 -6.01 10.30
N LYS A 59 -5.56 -6.96 9.36
CA LYS A 59 -6.74 -7.22 8.54
C LYS A 59 -7.68 -8.28 9.12
N GLY A 60 -7.39 -8.78 10.33
CA GLY A 60 -8.25 -9.76 11.01
C GLY A 60 -8.25 -11.15 10.36
N HIS A 61 -7.28 -11.46 9.50
CA HIS A 61 -7.08 -12.83 9.04
C HIS A 61 -6.36 -13.59 10.16
N ASN A 62 -7.04 -14.56 10.77
CA ASN A 62 -6.52 -15.29 11.91
C ASN A 62 -5.11 -15.83 11.66
N CYS A 63 -4.28 -15.68 12.69
CA CYS A 63 -2.91 -16.17 12.77
C CYS A 63 -2.88 -17.67 12.51
#